data_AF-A0A7V1STN4-F1
#
_entry.id   AF-A0A7V1STN4-F1
#
_cell.length_a   1.000
_cell.length_b   1.000
_cell.length_c   1.000
_cell.angle_alpha   90.00
_cell.angle_beta   90.00
_cell.angle_gamma   90.00
#
_symmetry.space_group_name_H-M   'P 1'
#
loop_
_entity.id
_entity.type
_entity.pdbx_description
1 polymer ?
#
loop_
_entity_poly.entity_id
_entity_poly.type
_entity_poly.pdbx_seq_one_letter_code
_entity_poly.pdbx_strand_id
1 'polypeptide(L)'
;MATKKNDTKGADATADTKNLNKGAQPANLKTQNLSPHTADATGEFMTTNTGLRINDDQNSLKAGERGATLLEDFMLREKITHFDHERIPERVVHARGSGAHGVFKVYESLAPLTKALFLNNTSAETPVFVRFSTVAGSKGSTDLARDVRGFAVRFYTKEGNFDLVGNNMPVFFIQDAIKFPDLIHAVKPEPDNEIPQAASAHDTFWDFISLTPESAHMIMWAMSDRAIPRSYRMMEGFGVHTFRFVNAEGKSSFVKFHWKPLLGVHAVAWDEAQNISGKDPDFHRRDLWDAIDSGAFPEWELGVQVVPEEDEFKFEFDLLDPTKLIPEELVPVQRVGKMTLNRNPDNFFAETEQVAFHLGHIVPGIDFSNDPLLQGRLFSYTDTQLTRLGGPNFQEIPINRPVVPVHNNQRDGFMRQTINKGKTSYSPNALGQNDPRQAKASEGGFTTYPERISAGKIRARSKSFFDHFSQAR
;
A
#
# COMPACT_ATOMS: atom_id res chain seq x y z
N MET A 1 48.71 -17.92 61.18
CA MET A 1 47.43 -18.66 61.28
C MET A 1 46.62 -18.32 60.04
N ALA A 2 46.39 -19.33 59.21
CA ALA A 2 45.73 -19.19 57.91
C ALA A 2 44.23 -18.92 58.09
N THR A 3 43.74 -17.88 57.43
CA THR A 3 42.31 -17.62 57.23
C THR A 3 41.79 -18.51 56.10
N LYS A 4 40.76 -19.30 56.44
CA LYS A 4 40.03 -20.19 55.55
C LYS A 4 39.20 -19.40 54.54
N LYS A 5 39.22 -19.90 53.30
CA LYS A 5 38.24 -19.67 52.23
C LYS A 5 36.82 -19.96 52.73
N ASN A 6 35.86 -19.16 52.25
CA ASN A 6 34.51 -19.62 51.97
C ASN A 6 34.06 -19.04 50.62
N ASP A 7 33.51 -19.94 49.82
CA ASP A 7 33.00 -19.74 48.47
C ASP A 7 31.68 -18.95 48.45
N THR A 8 31.50 -18.13 47.42
CA THR A 8 30.21 -18.01 46.72
C THR A 8 30.45 -17.72 45.24
N LYS A 9 30.25 -18.75 44.41
CA LYS A 9 29.90 -18.62 43.00
C LYS A 9 28.44 -18.19 42.92
N GLY A 10 28.15 -17.15 42.15
CA GLY A 10 26.78 -16.72 41.83
C GLY A 10 26.80 -15.71 40.70
N ALA A 11 26.41 -16.19 39.52
CA ALA A 11 25.89 -15.51 38.34
C ALA A 11 25.99 -13.97 38.26
N ASP A 12 26.70 -13.48 37.24
CA ASP A 12 26.10 -12.49 36.34
C ASP A 12 26.80 -12.56 34.98
N ALA A 13 26.20 -13.32 34.06
CA ALA A 13 26.46 -13.18 32.63
C ALA A 13 25.37 -12.26 32.10
N THR A 14 25.50 -10.96 32.38
CA THR A 14 24.75 -9.95 31.64
C THR A 14 25.20 -10.07 30.18
N ALA A 15 24.28 -10.55 29.35
CA ALA A 15 24.40 -10.47 27.92
C ALA A 15 24.50 -8.98 27.57
N ASP A 16 25.73 -8.51 27.32
CA ASP A 16 25.99 -7.30 26.56
C ASP A 16 25.29 -7.48 25.20
N THR A 17 24.05 -7.01 25.11
CA THR A 17 23.41 -6.67 23.84
C THR A 17 24.25 -5.55 23.25
N LYS A 18 25.33 -5.93 22.58
CA LYS A 18 26.06 -5.06 21.65
C LYS A 18 25.00 -4.36 20.81
N ASN A 19 24.96 -3.03 20.93
CA ASN A 19 24.41 -2.15 19.93
C ASN A 19 24.90 -2.66 18.58
N LEU A 20 24.06 -3.42 17.88
CA LEU A 20 24.19 -3.59 16.45
C LEU A 20 24.14 -2.16 15.94
N ASN A 21 25.28 -1.67 15.42
CA ASN A 21 25.35 -0.41 14.70
C ASN A 21 24.24 -0.47 13.64
N LYS A 22 23.07 0.12 13.93
CA LYS A 22 22.10 0.48 12.92
C LYS A 22 22.86 1.46 12.04
N GLY A 23 23.42 0.97 10.94
CA GLY A 23 24.02 1.83 9.93
C GLY A 23 23.03 2.92 9.58
N ALA A 24 23.53 4.12 9.28
CA ALA A 24 22.66 5.23 8.89
C ALA A 24 21.70 4.75 7.78
N GLN A 25 20.39 4.81 8.04
CA GLN A 25 19.37 4.35 7.12
C GLN A 25 19.54 5.09 5.79
N PRO A 26 19.52 4.40 4.63
CA PRO A 26 19.70 5.04 3.33
C PRO A 26 18.74 6.21 3.11
N ALA A 27 19.28 7.32 2.60
CA ALA A 27 18.49 8.50 2.26
C ALA A 27 18.13 8.51 0.77
N ASN A 28 16.91 8.92 0.44
CA ASN A 28 16.45 9.20 -0.90
C ASN A 28 15.64 10.52 -0.92
N LEU A 29 15.17 10.95 -2.09
CA LEU A 29 14.44 12.21 -2.23
C LEU A 29 13.16 12.25 -1.36
N LYS A 30 12.48 11.11 -1.17
CA LYS A 30 11.29 11.04 -0.32
C LYS A 30 11.64 11.18 1.16
N THR A 31 12.66 10.48 1.65
CA THR A 31 13.06 10.58 3.06
C THR A 31 13.60 11.98 3.39
N GLN A 32 14.27 12.64 2.42
CA GLN A 32 14.65 14.05 2.55
C GLN A 32 13.42 14.96 2.66
N ASN A 33 12.37 14.72 1.87
CA ASN A 33 11.09 15.43 1.97
C ASN A 33 10.35 15.18 3.29
N LEU A 34 10.58 14.04 3.95
CA LEU A 34 10.01 13.73 5.27
C LEU A 34 10.76 14.41 6.43
N SER A 35 12.03 14.77 6.22
CA SER A 35 12.88 15.34 7.29
C SER A 35 12.29 16.56 8.02
N PRO A 36 11.60 17.53 7.37
CA PRO A 36 11.01 18.67 8.08
C PRO A 36 9.80 18.29 8.95
N HIS A 37 9.31 17.06 8.82
CA HIS A 37 8.16 16.51 9.54
C HIS A 37 8.58 15.39 10.52
N THR A 38 9.88 15.22 10.73
CA THR A 38 10.46 14.26 11.66
C THR A 38 11.06 15.02 12.83
N ALA A 39 10.88 14.52 14.05
CA ALA A 39 11.43 15.12 15.26
C ALA A 39 12.20 14.06 16.06
N ASP A 40 13.39 14.43 16.54
CA ASP A 40 14.18 13.68 17.51
C ASP A 40 14.21 14.50 18.80
N ALA A 41 13.78 13.90 19.91
CA ALA A 41 13.69 14.56 21.21
C ALA A 41 14.94 14.35 22.09
N THR A 42 16.01 13.75 21.55
CA THR A 42 17.24 13.48 22.31
C THR A 42 17.84 14.77 22.85
N GLY A 43 17.85 14.93 24.18
CA GLY A 43 18.39 16.11 24.87
C GLY A 43 17.42 17.28 25.01
N GLU A 44 16.18 17.14 24.56
CA GLU A 44 15.15 18.18 24.64
C GLU A 44 14.30 18.10 25.91
N PHE A 45 13.67 19.21 26.30
CA PHE A 45 12.71 19.23 27.41
C PHE A 45 11.34 18.69 26.97
N MET A 46 10.66 17.96 27.86
CA MET A 46 9.26 17.58 27.66
C MET A 46 8.35 18.82 27.66
N THR A 47 7.43 18.89 26.70
CA THR A 47 6.46 19.98 26.59
C THR A 47 5.03 19.49 26.34
N THR A 48 4.06 20.36 26.60
CA THR A 48 2.70 20.26 26.05
C THR A 48 2.72 20.45 24.53
N ASN A 49 1.60 20.18 23.85
CA ASN A 49 1.44 20.42 22.41
C ASN A 49 1.46 21.91 22.05
N THR A 50 1.27 22.80 23.02
CA THR A 50 1.42 24.26 22.89
C THR A 50 2.85 24.76 23.15
N GLY A 51 3.80 23.85 23.45
CA GLY A 51 5.20 24.16 23.67
C GLY A 51 5.57 24.58 25.11
N LEU A 52 4.66 24.42 26.08
CA LEU A 52 4.94 24.72 27.49
C LEU A 52 5.73 23.57 28.12
N ARG A 53 6.85 23.87 28.77
CA ARG A 53 7.66 22.85 29.49
C ARG A 53 6.90 22.23 30.66
N ILE A 54 7.02 20.92 30.81
CA ILE A 54 6.38 20.15 31.88
C ILE A 54 7.38 19.93 33.02
N ASN A 55 6.97 20.28 34.24
CA ASN A 55 7.79 20.10 35.45
C ASN A 55 7.59 18.73 36.09
N ASP A 56 6.37 18.19 36.10
CA ASP A 56 6.02 16.87 36.65
C ASP A 56 5.01 16.17 35.74
N ASP A 57 5.41 15.06 35.13
CA ASP A 57 4.57 14.19 34.29
C ASP A 57 4.17 12.89 35.02
N GLN A 58 4.41 12.81 36.33
CA GLN A 58 4.14 11.63 37.16
C GLN A 58 2.84 11.79 37.96
N ASN A 59 2.36 13.02 38.16
CA ASN A 59 1.23 13.32 39.01
C ASN A 59 0.23 14.25 38.34
N SER A 60 -1.06 14.01 38.60
CA SER A 60 -2.11 15.00 38.37
C SER A 60 -2.11 16.08 39.46
N LEU A 61 -2.56 17.28 39.11
CA LEU A 61 -2.86 18.34 40.07
C LEU A 61 -4.09 17.96 40.92
N LYS A 62 -3.93 18.01 42.24
CA LYS A 62 -4.93 17.57 43.22
C LYS A 62 -5.09 18.58 44.35
N ALA A 63 -6.24 18.53 45.04
CA ALA A 63 -6.48 19.25 46.30
C ALA A 63 -5.71 18.61 47.49
N GLY A 64 -4.38 18.74 47.49
CA GLY A 64 -3.48 18.07 48.44
C GLY A 64 -3.03 16.67 47.97
N GLU A 65 -2.01 16.11 48.61
CA GLU A 65 -1.34 14.88 48.16
C GLU A 65 -2.29 13.69 47.94
N ARG A 66 -3.32 13.59 48.79
CA ARG A 66 -4.36 12.54 48.79
C ARG A 66 -5.76 13.08 48.51
N GLY A 67 -5.84 14.25 47.86
CA GLY A 67 -7.10 14.90 47.47
C GLY A 67 -7.60 14.50 46.09
N ALA A 68 -8.74 15.06 45.69
CA ALA A 68 -9.32 14.87 44.37
C ALA A 68 -8.54 15.63 43.28
N THR A 69 -8.51 15.08 42.06
CA THR A 69 -7.95 15.74 40.87
C THR A 69 -8.75 16.99 40.51
N LEU A 70 -8.07 18.05 40.11
CA LEU A 70 -8.68 19.34 39.77
C LEU A 70 -8.86 19.50 38.25
N LEU A 71 -10.01 20.04 37.82
CA LEU A 71 -10.32 20.25 36.40
C LEU A 71 -9.41 21.30 35.74
N GLU A 72 -8.82 22.20 36.51
CA GLU A 72 -7.86 23.20 36.01
C GLU A 72 -6.54 22.58 35.51
N ASP A 73 -6.30 21.28 35.77
CA ASP A 73 -5.15 20.55 35.24
C ASP A 73 -5.24 20.38 33.71
N PHE A 74 -4.68 21.35 33.00
CA PHE A 74 -4.68 21.35 31.54
C PHE A 74 -3.66 20.37 30.96
N MET A 75 -2.57 20.05 31.67
CA MET A 75 -1.56 19.08 31.20
C MET A 75 -2.14 17.68 31.19
N LEU A 76 -2.83 17.27 32.27
CA LEU A 76 -3.56 16.01 32.33
C LEU A 76 -4.60 15.94 31.20
N ARG A 77 -5.45 16.97 31.08
CA ARG A 77 -6.52 16.98 30.08
C ARG A 77 -5.99 16.91 28.66
N GLU A 78 -4.95 17.66 28.32
CA GLU A 78 -4.35 17.63 26.98
C GLU A 78 -3.78 16.25 26.65
N LYS A 79 -2.99 15.65 27.56
CA LYS A 79 -2.38 14.33 27.37
C LYS A 79 -3.43 13.23 27.20
N ILE A 80 -4.44 13.20 28.07
CA ILE A 80 -5.53 12.21 28.01
C ILE A 80 -6.38 12.43 26.76
N THR A 81 -6.71 13.67 26.41
CA THR A 81 -7.50 13.97 25.20
C THR A 81 -6.79 13.48 23.94
N HIS A 82 -5.46 13.68 23.83
CA HIS A 82 -4.73 13.15 22.69
C HIS A 82 -4.75 11.61 22.67
N PHE A 83 -4.51 10.96 23.82
CA PHE A 83 -4.56 9.50 23.96
C PHE A 83 -5.92 8.91 23.53
N ASP A 84 -7.01 9.50 24.02
CA ASP A 84 -8.39 9.06 23.74
C ASP A 84 -8.75 9.12 22.24
N HIS A 85 -8.02 9.94 21.46
CA HIS A 85 -8.27 10.16 20.02
C HIS A 85 -7.12 9.64 19.14
N GLU A 86 -6.26 8.75 19.63
CA GLU A 86 -5.16 8.17 18.84
C GLU A 86 -5.62 7.26 17.70
N ARG A 87 -6.79 6.62 17.85
CA ARG A 87 -7.28 5.63 16.87
C ARG A 87 -8.04 6.32 15.75
N ILE A 88 -7.60 6.04 14.52
CA ILE A 88 -8.36 6.32 13.29
C ILE A 88 -9.00 5.01 12.79
N PRO A 89 -10.03 5.08 11.93
CA PRO A 89 -10.57 3.88 11.30
C PRO A 89 -9.47 3.09 10.59
N GLU A 90 -9.48 1.76 10.73
CA GLU A 90 -8.63 0.91 9.91
C GLU A 90 -9.10 0.93 8.44
N ARG A 91 -8.30 0.36 7.54
CA ARG A 91 -8.76 0.13 6.16
C ARG A 91 -9.87 -0.93 6.17
N VAL A 92 -10.93 -0.72 5.39
CA VAL A 92 -12.07 -1.66 5.29
C VAL A 92 -11.61 -3.09 4.93
N VAL A 93 -10.65 -3.18 4.02
CA VAL A 93 -9.91 -4.39 3.65
C VAL A 93 -8.42 -4.09 3.72
N HIS A 94 -7.59 -5.13 3.86
CA HIS A 94 -6.15 -4.96 3.98
C HIS A 94 -5.73 -4.13 5.22
N ALA A 95 -6.49 -4.24 6.31
CA ALA A 95 -6.23 -3.53 7.57
C ALA A 95 -4.88 -3.95 8.18
N ARG A 96 -4.61 -5.26 8.24
CA ARG A 96 -3.34 -5.81 8.71
C ARG A 96 -2.28 -5.71 7.60
N GLY A 97 -1.24 -4.93 7.87
CA GLY A 97 -0.13 -4.76 6.92
C GLY A 97 1.13 -4.16 7.53
N SER A 98 2.18 -4.14 6.72
CA SER A 98 3.54 -3.71 7.09
C SER A 98 4.16 -2.96 5.91
N GLY A 99 4.84 -1.85 6.18
CA GLY A 99 5.38 -0.97 5.15
C GLY A 99 6.87 -0.70 5.29
N ALA A 100 7.51 -0.39 4.17
CA ALA A 100 8.93 -0.08 4.09
C ALA A 100 9.23 0.89 2.94
N HIS A 101 10.29 1.68 3.11
CA HIS A 101 10.84 2.56 2.09
C HIS A 101 11.83 1.82 1.21
N GLY A 102 12.02 2.32 0.00
CA GLY A 102 13.01 1.81 -0.92
C GLY A 102 13.24 2.69 -2.13
N VAL A 103 13.86 2.10 -3.15
CA VAL A 103 14.09 2.73 -4.45
C VAL A 103 13.72 1.76 -5.58
N PHE A 104 13.29 2.31 -6.70
CA PHE A 104 13.11 1.62 -7.96
C PHE A 104 14.06 2.19 -9.01
N LYS A 105 14.67 1.31 -9.81
CA LYS A 105 15.52 1.67 -10.94
C LYS A 105 15.14 0.85 -12.17
N VAL A 106 14.83 1.55 -13.26
CA VAL A 106 14.57 0.95 -14.57
C VAL A 106 15.89 0.51 -15.21
N TYR A 107 15.91 -0.66 -15.88
CA TYR A 107 17.10 -1.20 -16.52
C TYR A 107 17.38 -0.50 -17.85
N GLU A 108 16.36 -0.40 -18.69
CA GLU A 108 16.42 0.20 -20.01
C GLU A 108 15.22 1.14 -20.21
N SER A 109 15.36 2.09 -21.13
CA SER A 109 14.26 3.01 -21.45
C SER A 109 13.12 2.26 -22.14
N LEU A 110 11.89 2.43 -21.63
CA LEU A 110 10.67 1.86 -22.21
C LEU A 110 9.98 2.82 -23.18
N ALA A 111 10.71 3.78 -23.75
CA ALA A 111 10.16 4.87 -24.57
C ALA A 111 9.30 4.38 -25.76
N PRO A 112 9.62 3.25 -26.43
CA PRO A 112 8.75 2.71 -27.47
C PRO A 112 7.34 2.33 -26.98
N LEU A 113 7.19 2.03 -25.69
CA LEU A 113 5.94 1.57 -25.07
C LEU A 113 5.23 2.68 -24.28
N THR A 114 5.97 3.47 -23.49
CA THR A 114 5.40 4.44 -22.57
C THR A 114 6.22 5.72 -22.49
N LYS A 115 5.54 6.86 -22.37
CA LYS A 115 6.17 8.15 -22.05
C LYS A 115 6.37 8.40 -20.56
N ALA A 116 6.04 7.46 -19.67
CA ALA A 116 6.18 7.63 -18.22
C ALA A 116 7.64 7.82 -17.82
N LEU A 117 7.99 8.96 -17.22
CA LEU A 117 9.40 9.34 -17.04
C LEU A 117 10.19 8.37 -16.15
N PHE A 118 9.55 7.80 -15.12
CA PHE A 118 10.21 6.86 -14.20
C PHE A 118 10.59 5.52 -14.86
N LEU A 119 10.02 5.21 -16.03
CA LEU A 119 10.31 4.04 -16.85
C LEU A 119 11.25 4.36 -18.03
N ASN A 120 11.73 5.60 -18.12
CA ASN A 120 12.57 6.06 -19.23
C ASN A 120 13.91 6.65 -18.78
N ASN A 121 14.07 6.94 -17.48
CA ASN A 121 15.30 7.50 -16.92
C ASN A 121 16.13 6.44 -16.18
N THR A 122 17.01 5.74 -16.91
CA THR A 122 17.88 4.67 -16.39
C THR A 122 18.95 5.14 -15.40
N SER A 123 19.23 6.45 -15.38
CA SER A 123 20.23 7.06 -14.49
C SER A 123 19.67 7.45 -13.12
N ALA A 124 18.34 7.51 -12.97
CA ALA A 124 17.70 7.98 -11.76
C ALA A 124 17.06 6.83 -10.95
N GLU A 125 17.17 6.94 -9.63
CA GLU A 125 16.37 6.14 -8.70
C GLU A 125 15.06 6.87 -8.39
N THR A 126 13.95 6.15 -8.47
CA THR A 126 12.63 6.63 -8.06
C THR A 126 12.39 6.15 -6.62
N PRO A 127 12.23 7.03 -5.62
CA PRO A 127 11.86 6.60 -4.29
C PRO A 127 10.53 5.85 -4.31
N VAL A 128 10.43 4.82 -3.48
CA VAL A 128 9.18 4.08 -3.30
C VAL A 128 8.82 3.91 -1.84
N PHE A 129 7.53 3.78 -1.57
CA PHE A 129 7.02 3.24 -0.31
C PHE A 129 6.11 2.05 -0.64
N VAL A 130 6.37 0.92 0.01
CA VAL A 130 5.63 -0.33 -0.20
C VAL A 130 4.84 -0.64 1.06
N ARG A 131 3.62 -1.16 0.89
CA ARG A 131 2.86 -1.78 1.96
C ARG A 131 2.35 -3.15 1.53
N PHE A 132 2.75 -4.16 2.29
CA PHE A 132 2.21 -5.51 2.21
C PHE A 132 1.06 -5.67 3.20
N SER A 133 0.13 -6.58 2.93
CA SER A 133 -1.03 -6.79 3.81
C SER A 133 -1.71 -8.12 3.56
N THR A 134 -2.46 -8.65 4.53
CA THR A 134 -3.54 -9.63 4.29
C THR A 134 -4.78 -8.89 3.73
N VAL A 135 -5.95 -9.52 3.63
CA VAL A 135 -7.20 -8.88 3.14
C VAL A 135 -8.28 -8.85 4.21
N ALA A 136 -8.71 -10.03 4.68
CA ALA A 136 -9.94 -10.18 5.46
C ALA A 136 -9.74 -9.73 6.91
N GLY A 137 -8.58 -10.02 7.49
CA GLY A 137 -8.29 -9.74 8.89
C GLY A 137 -8.28 -8.26 9.25
N SER A 138 -8.82 -7.91 10.42
CA SER A 138 -8.65 -6.58 11.03
C SER A 138 -7.18 -6.32 11.42
N LYS A 139 -6.83 -5.07 11.77
CA LYS A 139 -5.45 -4.62 11.99
C LYS A 139 -4.65 -5.45 13.01
N GLY A 140 -5.32 -6.03 14.00
CA GLY A 140 -4.73 -6.89 15.04
C GLY A 140 -4.65 -8.38 14.70
N SER A 141 -5.06 -8.80 13.50
CA SER A 141 -5.01 -10.20 13.06
C SER A 141 -3.58 -10.71 12.81
N THR A 142 -3.46 -12.02 12.51
CA THR A 142 -2.19 -12.70 12.21
C THR A 142 -1.67 -12.42 10.79
N ASP A 143 -0.36 -12.32 10.62
CA ASP A 143 0.32 -12.17 9.33
C ASP A 143 0.22 -13.41 8.42
N LEU A 144 -0.01 -14.60 8.99
CA LEU A 144 0.07 -15.89 8.30
C LEU A 144 -1.26 -16.62 8.16
N ALA A 145 -2.37 -15.89 8.22
CA ALA A 145 -3.66 -16.37 7.75
C ALA A 145 -3.57 -16.89 6.30
N ARG A 146 -4.33 -17.93 5.95
CA ARG A 146 -4.53 -18.31 4.54
C ARG A 146 -5.41 -17.24 3.90
N ASP A 147 -4.78 -16.38 3.13
CA ASP A 147 -5.41 -15.19 2.57
C ASP A 147 -4.64 -14.73 1.32
N VAL A 148 -5.25 -13.86 0.53
CA VAL A 148 -4.51 -13.10 -0.47
C VAL A 148 -3.59 -12.12 0.25
N ARG A 149 -2.43 -11.82 -0.35
CA ARG A 149 -1.59 -10.72 0.11
C ARG A 149 -1.69 -9.52 -0.82
N GLY A 150 -2.04 -8.37 -0.26
CA GLY A 150 -1.91 -7.09 -0.95
C GLY A 150 -0.44 -6.70 -1.09
N PHE A 151 -0.08 -6.15 -2.24
CA PHE A 151 1.25 -5.65 -2.58
C PHE A 151 1.10 -4.29 -3.25
N ALA A 152 1.04 -3.23 -2.43
CA ALA A 152 0.87 -1.86 -2.90
C ALA A 152 2.22 -1.12 -2.94
N VAL A 153 2.57 -0.54 -4.08
CA VAL A 153 3.81 0.21 -4.29
C VAL A 153 3.46 1.62 -4.75
N ARG A 154 3.94 2.64 -4.03
CA ARG A 154 3.92 4.04 -4.46
C ARG A 154 5.27 4.39 -5.03
N PHE A 155 5.28 4.94 -6.22
CA PHE A 155 6.42 5.57 -6.87
C PHE A 155 6.30 7.07 -6.73
N TYR A 156 7.26 7.70 -6.05
CA TYR A 156 7.34 9.15 -5.94
C TYR A 156 8.10 9.72 -7.15
N THR A 157 7.40 9.82 -8.29
CA THR A 157 8.01 10.23 -9.56
C THR A 157 8.16 11.75 -9.67
N LYS A 158 8.89 12.20 -10.69
CA LYS A 158 9.00 13.64 -11.03
C LYS A 158 7.78 14.17 -11.81
N GLU A 159 6.81 13.33 -12.13
CA GLU A 159 5.58 13.66 -12.85
C GLU A 159 4.32 13.42 -11.99
N GLY A 160 4.50 13.30 -10.67
CA GLY A 160 3.44 12.95 -9.72
C GLY A 160 3.64 11.58 -9.08
N ASN A 161 2.78 11.23 -8.12
CA ASN A 161 2.80 9.89 -7.55
C ASN A 161 2.13 8.90 -8.51
N PHE A 162 2.75 7.73 -8.70
CA PHE A 162 2.12 6.58 -9.34
C PHE A 162 1.94 5.48 -8.29
N ASP A 163 0.73 4.93 -8.15
CA ASP A 163 0.47 3.81 -7.24
C ASP A 163 0.10 2.55 -8.01
N LEU A 164 0.95 1.52 -7.92
CA LEU A 164 0.66 0.16 -8.38
C LEU A 164 0.10 -0.65 -7.22
N VAL A 165 -1.22 -0.84 -7.18
CA VAL A 165 -1.93 -1.48 -6.06
C VAL A 165 -2.37 -2.89 -6.44
N GLY A 166 -1.46 -3.84 -6.25
CA GLY A 166 -1.61 -5.24 -6.66
C GLY A 166 -1.87 -6.22 -5.51
N ASN A 167 -1.89 -7.50 -5.88
CA ASN A 167 -1.95 -8.66 -4.98
C ASN A 167 -0.81 -9.64 -5.29
N ASN A 168 -0.60 -10.66 -4.46
CA ASN A 168 0.37 -11.73 -4.71
C ASN A 168 -0.13 -12.86 -5.62
N MET A 169 -1.30 -12.68 -6.24
CA MET A 169 -1.94 -13.60 -7.17
C MET A 169 -2.36 -12.83 -8.44
N PRO A 170 -2.29 -13.45 -9.64
CA PRO A 170 -2.45 -12.75 -10.91
C PRO A 170 -3.90 -12.42 -11.29
N VAL A 171 -4.88 -12.89 -10.51
CA VAL A 171 -6.31 -12.74 -10.78
C VAL A 171 -7.07 -12.27 -9.53
N PHE A 172 -8.36 -11.98 -9.69
CA PHE A 172 -9.27 -11.63 -8.60
C PHE A 172 -10.47 -12.59 -8.53
N PHE A 173 -11.23 -12.56 -7.43
CA PHE A 173 -12.38 -13.45 -7.20
C PHE A 173 -13.62 -13.10 -8.03
N ILE A 174 -13.76 -11.84 -8.43
CA ILE A 174 -14.96 -11.31 -9.08
C ILE A 174 -14.58 -10.50 -10.31
N GLN A 175 -15.51 -10.39 -11.23
CA GLN A 175 -15.33 -9.70 -12.51
C GLN A 175 -15.71 -8.22 -12.45
N ASP A 176 -16.68 -7.84 -11.62
CA ASP A 176 -17.26 -6.50 -11.59
C ASP A 176 -17.24 -5.92 -10.18
N ALA A 177 -16.84 -4.65 -10.06
CA ALA A 177 -16.70 -3.96 -8.78
C ALA A 177 -18.01 -3.86 -7.98
N ILE A 178 -19.19 -3.93 -8.62
CA ILE A 178 -20.46 -3.91 -7.89
C ILE A 178 -20.61 -5.09 -6.92
N LYS A 179 -19.94 -6.22 -7.20
CA LYS A 179 -19.92 -7.41 -6.34
C LYS A 179 -18.88 -7.34 -5.22
N PHE A 180 -18.04 -6.31 -5.19
CA PHE A 180 -16.96 -6.20 -4.20
C PHE A 180 -17.48 -6.19 -2.76
N PRO A 181 -18.51 -5.41 -2.39
CA PRO A 181 -19.07 -5.48 -1.04
C PRO A 181 -19.61 -6.87 -0.70
N ASP A 182 -20.27 -7.56 -1.64
CA ASP A 182 -20.81 -8.90 -1.41
C ASP A 182 -19.70 -9.92 -1.12
N LEU A 183 -18.62 -9.92 -1.93
CA LEU A 183 -17.45 -10.76 -1.69
C LEU A 183 -16.81 -10.46 -0.33
N ILE A 184 -16.60 -9.17 -0.02
CA ILE A 184 -15.93 -8.78 1.22
C ILE A 184 -16.79 -9.10 2.43
N HIS A 185 -18.10 -8.91 2.38
CA HIS A 185 -19.00 -9.33 3.46
C HIS A 185 -19.02 -10.84 3.63
N ALA A 186 -18.93 -11.61 2.54
CA ALA A 186 -18.90 -13.06 2.60
C ALA A 186 -17.60 -13.62 3.21
N VAL A 187 -16.44 -12.97 3.02
CA VAL A 187 -15.16 -13.44 3.58
C VAL A 187 -14.80 -12.82 4.94
N LYS A 188 -15.46 -11.71 5.30
CA LYS A 188 -15.30 -11.08 6.62
C LYS A 188 -16.01 -11.93 7.69
N PRO A 189 -15.68 -11.70 8.98
CA PRO A 189 -16.40 -12.35 10.06
C PRO A 189 -17.91 -12.13 9.94
N GLU A 190 -18.70 -13.15 10.29
CA GLU A 190 -20.16 -13.13 10.12
C GLU A 190 -20.80 -12.02 10.98
N PRO A 191 -21.84 -11.34 10.47
CA PRO A 191 -22.27 -10.06 11.04
C PRO A 191 -23.02 -10.19 12.38
N ASP A 192 -23.51 -11.36 12.73
CA ASP A 192 -24.22 -11.62 13.98
C ASP A 192 -23.28 -11.80 15.17
N ASN A 193 -22.06 -12.28 14.95
CA ASN A 193 -21.13 -12.69 16.02
C ASN A 193 -19.67 -12.26 15.81
N GLU A 194 -19.32 -11.68 14.65
CA GLU A 194 -17.98 -11.26 14.26
C GLU A 194 -16.93 -12.40 14.29
N ILE A 195 -17.33 -13.62 13.90
CA ILE A 195 -16.47 -14.81 13.80
C ILE A 195 -16.54 -15.38 12.37
N PRO A 196 -15.44 -15.92 11.81
CA PRO A 196 -14.07 -15.98 12.36
C PRO A 196 -13.19 -14.80 11.94
N GLN A 197 -12.18 -14.48 12.76
CA GLN A 197 -11.18 -13.46 12.41
C GLN A 197 -10.12 -14.04 11.46
N ALA A 198 -9.89 -13.35 10.34
CA ALA A 198 -8.84 -13.65 9.35
C ALA A 198 -8.86 -15.11 8.84
N ALA A 199 -10.04 -15.66 8.55
CA ALA A 199 -10.18 -16.98 7.94
C ALA A 199 -11.38 -17.00 7.01
N SER A 200 -11.22 -17.64 5.85
CA SER A 200 -12.32 -17.88 4.90
C SER A 200 -13.01 -19.23 5.14
N ALA A 201 -12.70 -19.92 6.24
CA ALA A 201 -13.19 -21.25 6.58
C ALA A 201 -14.49 -21.17 7.40
N HIS A 202 -15.53 -20.60 6.81
CA HIS A 202 -16.86 -20.48 7.40
C HIS A 202 -17.94 -20.42 6.31
N ASP A 203 -19.20 -20.54 6.71
CA ASP A 203 -20.34 -20.83 5.85
C ASP A 203 -20.59 -19.71 4.83
N THR A 204 -20.60 -18.45 5.25
CA THR A 204 -20.95 -17.33 4.34
C THR A 204 -19.96 -17.16 3.19
N PHE A 205 -18.67 -17.43 3.42
CA PHE A 205 -17.68 -17.39 2.33
C PHE A 205 -17.93 -18.49 1.32
N TRP A 206 -18.07 -19.73 1.78
CA TRP A 206 -18.24 -20.87 0.88
C TRP A 206 -19.61 -20.91 0.21
N ASP A 207 -20.65 -20.36 0.84
CA ASP A 207 -21.95 -20.13 0.21
C ASP A 207 -21.81 -19.18 -1.00
N PHE A 208 -21.20 -18.00 -0.80
CA PHE A 208 -20.95 -17.06 -1.89
C PHE A 208 -20.15 -17.69 -3.04
N ILE A 209 -19.08 -18.42 -2.71
CA ILE A 209 -18.23 -19.09 -3.70
C ILE A 209 -19.02 -20.16 -4.47
N SER A 210 -19.87 -20.93 -3.79
CA SER A 210 -20.69 -21.97 -4.44
C SER A 210 -21.71 -21.41 -5.45
N LEU A 211 -22.13 -20.15 -5.27
CA LEU A 211 -23.08 -19.45 -6.13
C LEU A 211 -22.41 -18.51 -7.14
N THR A 212 -21.08 -18.35 -7.07
CA THR A 212 -20.33 -17.36 -7.85
C THR A 212 -19.20 -18.06 -8.62
N PRO A 213 -19.51 -18.78 -9.72
CA PRO A 213 -18.52 -19.59 -10.44
C PRO A 213 -17.35 -18.79 -11.01
N GLU A 214 -17.50 -17.48 -11.27
CA GLU A 214 -16.39 -16.60 -11.68
C GLU A 214 -15.22 -16.58 -10.69
N SER A 215 -15.43 -16.99 -9.44
CA SER A 215 -14.40 -17.10 -8.41
C SER A 215 -13.53 -18.37 -8.49
N ALA A 216 -13.91 -19.35 -9.32
CA ALA A 216 -13.30 -20.68 -9.32
C ALA A 216 -11.78 -20.64 -9.51
N HIS A 217 -11.28 -19.84 -10.46
CA HIS A 217 -9.85 -19.70 -10.70
C HIS A 217 -9.12 -19.14 -9.47
N MET A 218 -9.62 -18.05 -8.89
CA MET A 218 -9.00 -17.43 -7.72
C MET A 218 -9.01 -18.34 -6.48
N ILE A 219 -10.04 -19.16 -6.32
CA ILE A 219 -10.11 -20.14 -5.23
C ILE A 219 -8.98 -21.17 -5.32
N MET A 220 -8.59 -21.61 -6.53
CA MET A 220 -7.45 -22.51 -6.70
C MET A 220 -6.15 -21.86 -6.20
N TRP A 221 -5.95 -20.57 -6.45
CA TRP A 221 -4.82 -19.82 -5.91
C TRP A 221 -4.89 -19.68 -4.38
N ALA A 222 -6.05 -19.30 -3.84
CA ALA A 222 -6.26 -19.10 -2.41
C ALA A 222 -6.11 -20.40 -1.58
N MET A 223 -6.51 -21.53 -2.14
CA MET A 223 -6.39 -22.85 -1.50
C MET A 223 -5.00 -23.46 -1.66
N SER A 224 -4.20 -23.01 -2.63
CA SER A 224 -2.79 -23.38 -2.75
C SER A 224 -1.91 -22.71 -1.69
N ASP A 225 -0.64 -23.12 -1.60
CA ASP A 225 0.32 -22.53 -0.66
C ASP A 225 0.70 -21.08 -1.01
N ARG A 226 0.28 -20.55 -2.19
CA ARG A 226 0.41 -19.13 -2.55
C ARG A 226 -0.24 -18.19 -1.51
N ALA A 227 -1.24 -18.67 -0.78
CA ALA A 227 -1.95 -17.91 0.25
C ALA A 227 -1.30 -17.93 1.64
N ILE A 228 -0.21 -18.69 1.81
CA ILE A 228 0.59 -18.80 3.03
C ILE A 228 2.08 -18.63 2.71
N PRO A 229 2.47 -17.48 2.12
CA PRO A 229 3.86 -17.25 1.74
C PRO A 229 4.77 -17.32 2.97
N ARG A 230 6.02 -17.75 2.77
CA ARG A 230 7.01 -17.85 3.86
C ARG A 230 7.45 -16.48 4.35
N SER A 231 7.43 -15.50 3.46
CA SER A 231 7.83 -14.12 3.70
C SER A 231 7.23 -13.25 2.61
N TYR A 232 6.95 -11.97 2.90
CA TYR A 232 6.64 -11.00 1.84
C TYR A 232 7.74 -10.95 0.78
N ARG A 233 9.01 -11.16 1.17
CA ARG A 233 10.19 -11.16 0.30
C ARG A 233 10.24 -12.32 -0.69
N MET A 234 9.38 -13.33 -0.51
CA MET A 234 9.37 -14.59 -1.24
C MET A 234 8.00 -14.86 -1.88
N MET A 235 7.27 -13.81 -2.24
CA MET A 235 6.03 -13.90 -3.02
C MET A 235 6.12 -13.02 -4.27
N GLU A 236 5.43 -13.44 -5.32
CA GLU A 236 5.19 -12.59 -6.49
C GLU A 236 4.21 -11.47 -6.16
N GLY A 237 4.12 -10.49 -7.04
CA GLY A 237 3.10 -9.45 -7.03
C GLY A 237 2.56 -9.23 -8.43
N PHE A 238 1.30 -8.80 -8.53
CA PHE A 238 0.61 -8.64 -9.79
C PHE A 238 -0.33 -7.43 -9.71
N GLY A 239 -0.36 -6.62 -10.76
CA GLY A 239 -1.35 -5.55 -10.90
C GLY A 239 -2.78 -6.08 -11.10
N VAL A 240 -2.91 -7.37 -11.45
CA VAL A 240 -4.15 -8.10 -11.81
C VAL A 240 -4.77 -7.58 -13.11
N HIS A 241 -5.15 -6.31 -13.12
CA HIS A 241 -5.83 -5.66 -14.22
C HIS A 241 -4.91 -5.47 -15.41
N THR A 242 -5.52 -5.44 -16.59
CA THR A 242 -4.89 -4.91 -17.78
C THR A 242 -4.96 -3.37 -17.72
N PHE A 243 -3.82 -2.70 -17.84
CA PHE A 243 -3.69 -1.26 -18.02
C PHE A 243 -3.29 -0.96 -19.47
N ARG A 244 -3.08 0.32 -19.79
CA ARG A 244 -2.46 0.75 -21.04
C ARG A 244 -1.13 1.43 -20.78
N PHE A 245 -0.15 1.12 -21.60
CA PHE A 245 0.99 1.99 -21.84
C PHE A 245 0.74 2.82 -23.09
N VAL A 246 1.05 4.11 -23.01
CA VAL A 246 0.91 5.06 -24.11
C VAL A 246 2.25 5.75 -24.35
N ASN A 247 2.80 5.59 -25.54
CA ASN A 247 4.11 6.13 -25.89
C ASN A 247 4.03 7.62 -26.33
N ALA A 248 5.17 8.20 -26.73
CA ALA A 248 5.24 9.60 -27.16
C ALA A 248 4.48 9.88 -28.48
N GLU A 249 4.33 8.90 -29.36
CA GLU A 249 3.54 8.99 -30.58
C GLU A 249 2.03 8.77 -30.34
N GLY A 250 1.62 8.45 -29.11
CA GLY A 250 0.24 8.14 -28.77
C GLY A 250 -0.19 6.71 -29.10
N LYS A 251 0.75 5.82 -29.45
CA LYS A 251 0.46 4.39 -29.63
C LYS A 251 0.18 3.76 -28.27
N SER A 252 -0.91 3.01 -28.20
CA SER A 252 -1.36 2.27 -27.02
C SER A 252 -0.92 0.80 -27.10
N SER A 253 -0.61 0.20 -25.96
CA SER A 253 -0.46 -1.25 -25.79
C SER A 253 -1.01 -1.67 -24.43
N PHE A 254 -1.68 -2.81 -24.38
CA PHE A 254 -2.17 -3.39 -23.14
C PHE A 254 -1.00 -3.91 -22.30
N VAL A 255 -1.07 -3.71 -20.99
CA VAL A 255 -0.01 -4.12 -20.07
C VAL A 255 -0.55 -4.74 -18.79
N LYS A 256 0.02 -5.88 -18.37
CA LYS A 256 -0.12 -6.42 -17.00
C LYS A 256 1.20 -6.30 -16.27
N PHE A 257 1.15 -5.79 -15.03
CA PHE A 257 2.33 -5.61 -14.17
C PHE A 257 2.60 -6.83 -13.31
N HIS A 258 3.88 -7.14 -13.14
CA HIS A 258 4.39 -8.26 -12.34
C HIS A 258 5.52 -7.79 -11.41
N TRP A 259 5.61 -8.35 -10.22
CA TRP A 259 6.77 -8.28 -9.35
C TRP A 259 7.26 -9.69 -9.15
N LYS A 260 8.54 -9.93 -9.44
CA LYS A 260 9.12 -11.26 -9.24
C LYS A 260 10.25 -11.17 -8.20
N PRO A 261 10.13 -11.90 -7.09
CA PRO A 261 11.09 -11.80 -5.98
C PRO A 261 12.43 -12.42 -6.39
N LEU A 262 13.54 -11.74 -6.06
CA LEU A 262 14.88 -12.27 -6.32
C LEU A 262 15.19 -13.51 -5.46
N LEU A 263 14.52 -13.66 -4.30
CA LEU A 263 14.65 -14.82 -3.42
C LEU A 263 13.83 -16.03 -3.88
N GLY A 264 13.08 -15.92 -4.98
CA GLY A 264 12.16 -16.94 -5.45
C GLY A 264 10.84 -16.97 -4.66
N VAL A 265 9.98 -17.92 -5.03
CA VAL A 265 8.62 -18.05 -4.47
C VAL A 265 8.60 -19.20 -3.48
N HIS A 266 8.35 -18.89 -2.21
CA HIS A 266 8.35 -19.88 -1.12
C HIS A 266 7.12 -19.70 -0.24
N ALA A 267 6.58 -20.81 0.22
CA ALA A 267 5.44 -20.87 1.12
C ALA A 267 5.71 -21.86 2.26
N VAL A 268 4.92 -21.76 3.32
CA VAL A 268 4.91 -22.74 4.42
C VAL A 268 3.78 -23.74 4.20
N ALA A 269 3.81 -24.85 4.95
CA ALA A 269 2.66 -25.74 5.02
C ALA A 269 1.54 -25.16 5.91
N TRP A 270 0.31 -25.61 5.72
CA TRP A 270 -0.84 -25.08 6.46
C TRP A 270 -0.72 -25.23 7.99
N ASP A 271 -0.31 -26.39 8.48
CA ASP A 271 -0.12 -26.62 9.92
C ASP A 271 0.98 -25.74 10.50
N GLU A 272 2.05 -25.49 9.74
CA GLU A 272 3.09 -24.54 10.12
C GLU A 272 2.53 -23.12 10.20
N ALA A 273 1.75 -22.69 9.21
CA ALA A 273 1.11 -21.37 9.19
C ALA A 273 0.20 -21.13 10.40
N GLN A 274 -0.62 -22.12 10.76
CA GLN A 274 -1.49 -22.04 11.93
C GLN A 274 -0.68 -21.97 13.23
N ASN A 275 0.38 -22.79 13.36
CA ASN A 275 1.27 -22.77 14.51
C ASN A 275 2.03 -21.44 14.65
N ILE A 276 2.54 -20.89 13.55
CA ILE A 276 3.20 -19.57 13.56
C ILE A 276 2.20 -18.50 13.97
N SER A 277 0.98 -18.52 13.43
CA SER A 277 -0.05 -17.53 13.77
C SER A 277 -0.38 -17.45 15.26
N GLY A 278 -0.28 -18.57 15.99
CA GLY A 278 -0.44 -18.59 17.44
C GLY A 278 0.82 -18.18 18.22
N LYS A 279 2.02 -18.44 17.69
CA LYS A 279 3.30 -18.21 18.38
C LYS A 279 3.92 -16.83 18.11
N ASP A 280 3.76 -16.31 16.90
CA ASP A 280 4.20 -14.98 16.46
C ASP A 280 3.23 -14.44 15.40
N PRO A 281 2.12 -13.78 15.80
CA PRO A 281 1.18 -13.19 14.85
C PRO A 281 1.78 -12.04 14.03
N ASP A 282 2.97 -11.55 14.39
CA ASP A 282 3.72 -10.50 13.70
C ASP A 282 4.87 -11.04 12.82
N PHE A 283 4.88 -12.34 12.50
CA PHE A 283 5.99 -13.00 11.84
C PHE A 283 6.47 -12.34 10.53
N HIS A 284 5.56 -11.97 9.63
CA HIS A 284 5.95 -11.33 8.37
C HIS A 284 6.38 -9.88 8.56
N ARG A 285 5.74 -9.15 9.49
CA ARG A 285 6.16 -7.80 9.87
C ARG A 285 7.58 -7.82 10.43
N ARG A 286 7.87 -8.75 11.32
CA ARG A 286 9.19 -8.95 11.94
C ARG A 286 10.24 -9.35 10.90
N ASP A 287 9.96 -10.35 10.06
CA ASP A 287 10.89 -10.78 9.01
C ASP A 287 11.25 -9.64 8.05
N LEU A 288 10.28 -8.83 7.62
CA LEU A 288 10.54 -7.67 6.77
C LEU A 288 11.44 -6.65 7.48
N TRP A 289 11.10 -6.31 8.72
CA TRP A 289 11.82 -5.32 9.52
C TRP A 289 13.27 -5.74 9.76
N ASP A 290 13.47 -6.96 10.25
CA ASP A 290 14.78 -7.51 10.61
C ASP A 290 15.65 -7.74 9.37
N ALA A 291 15.05 -8.14 8.23
CA ALA A 291 15.77 -8.25 6.97
C ALA A 291 16.34 -6.90 6.51
N ILE A 292 15.58 -5.81 6.65
CA ILE A 292 16.06 -4.47 6.31
C ILE A 292 17.13 -4.00 7.31
N ASP A 293 16.89 -4.15 8.62
CA ASP A 293 17.84 -3.71 9.66
C ASP A 293 19.17 -4.48 9.59
N SER A 294 19.16 -5.73 9.11
CA SER A 294 20.36 -6.56 8.89
C SER A 294 21.03 -6.36 7.53
N GLY A 295 20.49 -5.50 6.66
CA GLY A 295 21.02 -5.27 5.31
C GLY A 295 20.68 -6.36 4.29
N ALA A 296 19.87 -7.35 4.65
CA ALA A 296 19.33 -8.38 3.76
C ALA A 296 18.11 -7.85 2.99
N PHE A 297 18.32 -6.78 2.23
CA PHE A 297 17.26 -5.99 1.60
C PHE A 297 16.34 -6.85 0.72
N PRO A 298 15.01 -6.74 0.91
CA PRO A 298 14.04 -7.31 -0.02
C PRO A 298 14.16 -6.70 -1.42
N GLU A 299 14.19 -7.55 -2.44
CA GLU A 299 14.30 -7.12 -3.84
C GLU A 299 13.32 -7.85 -4.76
N TRP A 300 12.73 -7.10 -5.70
CA TRP A 300 11.88 -7.61 -6.77
C TRP A 300 12.22 -6.97 -8.10
N GLU A 301 12.13 -7.75 -9.18
CA GLU A 301 12.12 -7.19 -10.53
C GLU A 301 10.70 -6.83 -10.95
N LEU A 302 10.50 -5.59 -11.41
CA LEU A 302 9.30 -5.19 -12.13
C LEU A 302 9.32 -5.89 -13.49
N GLY A 303 8.23 -6.57 -13.78
CA GLY A 303 7.96 -7.23 -15.04
C GLY A 303 6.71 -6.66 -15.70
N VAL A 304 6.68 -6.69 -17.03
CA VAL A 304 5.49 -6.32 -17.81
C VAL A 304 5.20 -7.40 -18.86
N GLN A 305 3.94 -7.82 -18.95
CA GLN A 305 3.42 -8.49 -20.14
C GLN A 305 2.81 -7.41 -21.02
N VAL A 306 3.22 -7.37 -22.29
CA VAL A 306 2.79 -6.34 -23.24
C VAL A 306 2.06 -7.02 -24.39
N VAL A 307 0.83 -6.58 -24.63
CA VAL A 307 0.00 -7.05 -25.74
C VAL A 307 -0.31 -5.84 -26.63
N PRO A 308 0.06 -5.87 -27.93
CA PRO A 308 -0.32 -4.83 -28.88
C PRO A 308 -1.85 -4.65 -28.92
N GLU A 309 -2.32 -3.43 -29.17
CA GLU A 309 -3.77 -3.17 -29.19
C GLU A 309 -4.51 -4.01 -30.24
N GLU A 310 -3.87 -4.24 -31.39
CA GLU A 310 -4.38 -5.11 -32.46
C GLU A 310 -4.55 -6.59 -32.07
N ASP A 311 -4.00 -7.01 -30.92
CA ASP A 311 -3.99 -8.38 -30.44
C ASP A 311 -5.04 -8.63 -29.33
N GLU A 312 -5.84 -7.63 -28.96
CA GLU A 312 -6.81 -7.68 -27.86
C GLU A 312 -7.68 -8.95 -27.87
N PHE A 313 -8.17 -9.33 -29.05
CA PHE A 313 -9.12 -10.44 -29.24
C PHE A 313 -8.47 -11.74 -29.73
N LYS A 314 -7.13 -11.86 -29.66
CA LYS A 314 -6.41 -13.08 -30.11
C LYS A 314 -6.33 -14.19 -29.06
N PHE A 315 -6.77 -13.92 -27.84
CA PHE A 315 -6.74 -14.87 -26.73
C PHE A 315 -8.08 -15.59 -26.58
N GLU A 316 -8.06 -16.79 -26.01
CA GLU A 316 -9.28 -17.55 -25.68
C GLU A 316 -10.04 -16.98 -24.46
N PHE A 317 -9.50 -15.93 -23.85
CA PHE A 317 -10.05 -15.21 -22.72
C PHE A 317 -9.99 -13.71 -22.97
N ASP A 318 -10.84 -12.95 -22.28
CA ASP A 318 -10.85 -11.49 -22.39
C ASP A 318 -9.72 -10.87 -21.57
N LEU A 319 -8.92 -9.98 -22.17
CA LEU A 319 -7.85 -9.27 -21.46
C LEU A 319 -8.40 -8.36 -20.35
N LEU A 320 -9.66 -7.94 -20.44
CA LEU A 320 -10.33 -7.07 -19.49
C LEU A 320 -10.99 -7.86 -18.34
N ASP A 321 -10.97 -9.18 -18.37
CA ASP A 321 -11.49 -10.02 -17.31
C ASP A 321 -10.44 -10.20 -16.19
N PRO A 322 -10.66 -9.61 -14.99
CA PRO A 322 -9.71 -9.72 -13.88
C PRO A 322 -9.64 -11.12 -13.27
N THR A 323 -10.54 -12.03 -13.63
CA THR A 323 -10.48 -13.46 -13.24
C THR A 323 -9.57 -14.27 -14.16
N LYS A 324 -8.94 -13.64 -15.16
CA LYS A 324 -8.06 -14.27 -16.15
C LYS A 324 -6.62 -13.76 -16.02
N LEU A 325 -5.69 -14.71 -15.96
CA LEU A 325 -4.26 -14.44 -16.15
C LEU A 325 -3.92 -14.53 -17.63
N ILE A 326 -2.84 -13.85 -18.03
CA ILE A 326 -2.20 -14.08 -19.31
C ILE A 326 -1.07 -15.09 -19.04
N PRO A 327 -1.13 -16.33 -19.57
CA PRO A 327 -0.07 -17.31 -19.38
C PRO A 327 1.28 -16.76 -19.87
N GLU A 328 2.35 -16.96 -19.10
CA GLU A 328 3.68 -16.44 -19.43
C GLU A 328 4.27 -17.13 -20.67
N GLU A 329 3.79 -18.33 -20.98
CA GLU A 329 4.08 -19.11 -22.18
C GLU A 329 3.49 -18.48 -23.44
N LEU A 330 2.41 -17.70 -23.32
CA LEU A 330 1.79 -16.98 -24.43
C LEU A 330 2.39 -15.57 -24.57
N VAL A 331 2.53 -14.86 -23.45
CA VAL A 331 3.11 -13.52 -23.41
C VAL A 331 4.16 -13.50 -22.30
N PRO A 332 5.46 -13.53 -22.63
CA PRO A 332 6.50 -13.58 -21.61
C PRO A 332 6.56 -12.27 -20.81
N VAL A 333 6.89 -12.39 -19.53
CA VAL A 333 7.13 -11.24 -18.65
C VAL A 333 8.50 -10.62 -18.99
N GLN A 334 8.49 -9.39 -19.48
CA GLN A 334 9.70 -8.63 -19.77
C GLN A 334 10.20 -7.96 -18.48
N ARG A 335 11.46 -8.23 -18.08
CA ARG A 335 12.11 -7.60 -16.92
C ARG A 335 12.52 -6.17 -17.24
N VAL A 336 11.95 -5.19 -16.54
CA VAL A 336 12.16 -3.78 -16.90
C VAL A 336 12.86 -2.96 -15.83
N GLY A 337 12.91 -3.42 -14.58
CA GLY A 337 13.62 -2.71 -13.53
C GLY A 337 13.61 -3.46 -12.22
N LYS A 338 14.28 -2.92 -11.21
CA LYS A 338 14.40 -3.51 -9.87
C LYS A 338 13.95 -2.54 -8.79
N MET A 339 13.21 -3.06 -7.82
CA MET A 339 12.89 -2.40 -6.56
C MET A 339 13.68 -3.03 -5.43
N THR A 340 14.31 -2.20 -4.60
CA THR A 340 15.05 -2.61 -3.39
C THR A 340 14.48 -1.87 -2.19
N LEU A 341 13.96 -2.59 -1.20
CA LEU A 341 13.47 -2.01 0.06
C LEU A 341 14.62 -1.97 1.06
N ASN A 342 14.99 -0.77 1.49
CA ASN A 342 16.26 -0.56 2.18
C ASN A 342 16.15 0.31 3.44
N ARG A 343 14.92 0.68 3.84
CA ARG A 343 14.70 1.45 5.07
C ARG A 343 13.34 1.16 5.71
N ASN A 344 13.35 0.90 7.00
CA ASN A 344 12.15 0.80 7.81
C ASN A 344 11.56 2.20 8.08
N PRO A 345 10.23 2.32 8.29
CA PRO A 345 9.62 3.58 8.73
C PRO A 345 10.14 3.96 10.12
N ASP A 346 10.23 5.26 10.39
CA ASP A 346 10.58 5.78 11.71
C ASP A 346 9.37 5.69 12.67
N ASN A 347 8.14 5.86 12.15
CA ASN A 347 6.90 5.68 12.90
C ASN A 347 5.84 4.92 12.08
N PHE A 348 5.42 3.75 12.59
CA PHE A 348 4.43 2.90 11.91
C PHE A 348 3.11 3.62 11.64
N PHE A 349 2.58 4.38 12.61
CA PHE A 349 1.30 5.07 12.43
C PHE A 349 1.44 6.18 11.38
N ALA A 350 2.42 7.06 11.54
CA ALA A 350 2.62 8.24 10.70
C ALA A 350 2.83 7.88 9.23
N GLU A 351 3.49 6.75 8.96
CA GLU A 351 3.91 6.34 7.62
C GLU A 351 3.11 5.16 7.09
N THR A 352 3.08 4.03 7.80
CA THR A 352 2.43 2.80 7.32
C THR A 352 0.91 2.81 7.51
N GLU A 353 0.40 3.32 8.62
CA GLU A 353 -1.04 3.40 8.84
C GLU A 353 -1.66 4.50 7.96
N GLN A 354 -1.05 5.68 7.92
CA GLN A 354 -1.62 6.84 7.21
C GLN A 354 -1.33 6.91 5.71
N VAL A 355 -0.47 6.05 5.14
CA VAL A 355 -0.31 6.01 3.67
C VAL A 355 -1.64 5.65 2.99
N ALA A 356 -1.97 6.33 1.91
CA ALA A 356 -3.21 6.14 1.14
C ALA A 356 -2.89 5.84 -0.32
N PHE A 357 -2.73 4.57 -0.68
CA PHE A 357 -2.55 4.16 -2.08
C PHE A 357 -3.85 4.23 -2.87
N HIS A 358 -3.78 4.47 -4.17
CA HIS A 358 -4.95 4.50 -5.04
C HIS A 358 -4.60 4.19 -6.50
N LEU A 359 -5.27 3.21 -7.13
CA LEU A 359 -5.11 2.91 -8.55
C LEU A 359 -5.37 4.09 -9.51
N GLY A 360 -6.13 5.10 -9.10
CA GLY A 360 -6.36 6.31 -9.86
C GLY A 360 -5.15 7.26 -9.91
N HIS A 361 -4.15 7.05 -9.06
CA HIS A 361 -2.88 7.77 -9.12
C HIS A 361 -2.01 7.18 -10.23
N ILE A 362 -2.25 7.62 -11.46
CA ILE A 362 -1.42 7.34 -12.64
C ILE A 362 -0.64 8.58 -13.06
N VAL A 363 0.37 8.36 -13.91
CA VAL A 363 1.22 9.41 -14.49
C VAL A 363 1.14 9.35 -16.01
N PRO A 364 1.44 10.45 -16.74
CA PRO A 364 1.44 10.45 -18.20
C PRO A 364 2.19 9.25 -18.80
N GLY A 365 1.56 8.56 -19.74
CA GLY A 365 2.11 7.35 -20.36
C GLY A 365 1.62 6.03 -19.79
N ILE A 366 0.83 6.07 -18.71
CA ILE A 366 0.03 4.95 -18.22
C ILE A 366 -1.44 5.39 -18.25
N ASP A 367 -2.34 4.51 -18.66
CA ASP A 367 -3.77 4.77 -18.69
C ASP A 367 -4.57 3.50 -18.31
N PHE A 368 -5.88 3.63 -18.19
CA PHE A 368 -6.78 2.56 -17.79
C PHE A 368 -7.31 1.75 -18.99
N SER A 369 -7.80 0.55 -18.69
CA SER A 369 -8.64 -0.24 -19.59
C SER A 369 -10.09 -0.24 -19.10
N ASN A 370 -10.98 -0.91 -19.85
CA ASN A 370 -12.39 -1.09 -19.48
C ASN A 370 -12.66 -2.32 -18.61
N ASP A 371 -11.63 -2.86 -17.93
CA ASP A 371 -11.82 -3.86 -16.86
C ASP A 371 -12.85 -3.33 -15.83
N PRO A 372 -14.02 -3.97 -15.69
CA PRO A 372 -15.11 -3.42 -14.90
C PRO A 372 -14.84 -3.45 -13.38
N LEU A 373 -13.91 -4.30 -12.92
CA LEU A 373 -13.44 -4.27 -11.54
C LEU A 373 -12.49 -3.09 -11.32
N LEU A 374 -11.53 -2.86 -12.23
CA LEU A 374 -10.64 -1.70 -12.19
C LEU A 374 -11.44 -0.40 -12.12
N GLN A 375 -12.44 -0.25 -13.00
CA GLN A 375 -13.25 0.97 -13.09
C GLN A 375 -13.92 1.36 -11.77
N GLY A 376 -14.53 0.41 -11.05
CA GLY A 376 -15.12 0.72 -9.74
C GLY A 376 -14.08 0.99 -8.65
N ARG A 377 -12.89 0.39 -8.74
CA ARG A 377 -11.77 0.71 -7.83
C ARG A 377 -11.27 2.14 -8.02
N LEU A 378 -11.42 2.74 -9.21
CA LEU A 378 -11.05 4.15 -9.42
C LEU A 378 -11.89 5.11 -8.55
N PHE A 379 -13.12 4.74 -8.18
CA PHE A 379 -13.95 5.51 -7.26
C PHE A 379 -13.55 5.28 -5.79
N SER A 380 -13.55 4.01 -5.36
CA SER A 380 -13.56 3.63 -3.95
C SER A 380 -12.37 4.14 -3.14
N TYR A 381 -11.17 4.13 -3.73
CA TYR A 381 -9.94 4.40 -3.00
C TYR A 381 -9.77 5.87 -2.61
N THR A 382 -10.37 6.82 -3.34
CA THR A 382 -10.41 8.23 -2.92
C THR A 382 -11.48 8.41 -1.83
N ASP A 383 -12.67 7.86 -2.05
CA ASP A 383 -13.83 7.96 -1.16
C ASP A 383 -13.51 7.45 0.26
N THR A 384 -12.95 6.25 0.37
CA THR A 384 -12.68 5.62 1.68
C THR A 384 -11.71 6.44 2.55
N GLN A 385 -10.83 7.26 1.95
CA GLN A 385 -9.88 8.08 2.72
C GLN A 385 -10.55 9.25 3.43
N LEU A 386 -11.72 9.70 2.96
CA LEU A 386 -12.40 10.85 3.55
C LEU A 386 -12.74 10.60 5.02
N THR A 387 -13.18 9.37 5.35
CA THR A 387 -13.43 8.98 6.74
C THR A 387 -12.17 8.46 7.40
N ARG A 388 -11.40 7.60 6.71
CA ARG A 388 -10.22 6.95 7.30
C ARG A 388 -9.14 7.95 7.74
N LEU A 389 -8.93 9.00 6.96
CA LEU A 389 -7.88 10.01 7.16
C LEU A 389 -8.46 11.41 7.43
N GLY A 390 -9.72 11.48 7.86
CA GLY A 390 -10.33 12.69 8.41
C GLY A 390 -10.70 13.79 7.40
N GLY A 391 -10.52 13.60 6.10
CA GLY A 391 -11.04 14.53 5.09
C GLY A 391 -10.25 14.55 3.79
N PRO A 392 -10.52 15.54 2.91
CA PRO A 392 -9.95 15.59 1.55
C PRO A 392 -8.46 15.98 1.51
N ASN A 393 -7.88 16.48 2.61
CA ASN A 393 -6.49 16.90 2.69
C ASN A 393 -5.52 15.75 3.04
N PHE A 394 -5.93 14.47 2.91
CA PHE A 394 -5.07 13.32 3.23
C PHE A 394 -3.76 13.26 2.41
N GLN A 395 -3.72 13.92 1.24
CA GLN A 395 -2.51 14.10 0.42
C GLN A 395 -1.46 15.00 1.09
N GLU A 396 -1.84 15.81 2.08
CA GLU A 396 -0.94 16.65 2.86
C GLU A 396 -0.33 15.92 4.06
N ILE A 397 -0.73 14.69 4.36
CA ILE A 397 -0.02 13.85 5.32
C ILE A 397 1.37 13.53 4.74
N PRO A 398 2.48 13.68 5.50
CA PRO A 398 3.84 13.66 4.96
C PRO A 398 4.17 12.47 4.05
N ILE A 399 3.78 11.24 4.42
CA ILE A 399 4.04 10.05 3.59
C ILE A 399 3.28 10.08 2.25
N ASN A 400 2.15 10.77 2.17
CA ASN A 400 1.33 10.87 0.96
C ASN A 400 1.78 11.96 -0.01
N ARG A 401 2.46 13.00 0.49
CA ARG A 401 2.93 14.11 -0.34
C ARG A 401 3.79 13.63 -1.51
N PRO A 402 3.56 14.12 -2.74
CA PRO A 402 4.50 13.90 -3.83
C PRO A 402 5.83 14.60 -3.54
N VAL A 403 6.89 14.17 -4.20
CA VAL A 403 8.23 14.80 -4.11
C VAL A 403 8.37 16.04 -5.01
N VAL A 404 7.30 16.37 -5.73
CA VAL A 404 7.20 17.55 -6.60
C VAL A 404 6.24 18.59 -6.01
N PRO A 405 6.39 19.89 -6.33
CA PRO A 405 5.47 20.92 -5.88
C PRO A 405 4.03 20.67 -6.35
N VAL A 406 3.05 20.96 -5.50
CA VAL A 406 1.62 20.84 -5.81
C VAL A 406 0.99 22.22 -5.86
N HIS A 407 0.44 22.58 -7.02
CA HIS A 407 -0.28 23.85 -7.22
C HIS A 407 -1.59 23.58 -7.96
N ASN A 408 -2.71 23.97 -7.37
CA ASN A 408 -4.04 23.86 -7.95
C ASN A 408 -4.99 24.89 -7.32
N ASN A 409 -6.28 24.80 -7.66
CA ASN A 409 -7.32 25.69 -7.18
C ASN A 409 -8.17 25.13 -6.02
N GLN A 410 -7.83 23.96 -5.48
CA GLN A 410 -8.52 23.39 -4.31
C GLN A 410 -8.11 24.13 -3.03
N ARG A 411 -9.05 24.35 -2.11
CA ARG A 411 -8.86 25.11 -0.86
C ARG A 411 -9.61 24.44 0.29
N ASP A 412 -9.33 24.92 1.51
CA ASP A 412 -10.03 24.58 2.74
C ASP A 412 -9.99 23.08 3.08
N GLY A 413 -11.07 22.56 3.68
CA GLY A 413 -11.17 21.18 4.18
C GLY A 413 -10.50 20.97 5.54
N PHE A 414 -10.88 19.87 6.21
CA PHE A 414 -10.35 19.51 7.52
C PHE A 414 -8.83 19.34 7.50
N MET A 415 -8.15 19.80 8.55
CA MET A 415 -6.68 19.73 8.71
C MET A 415 -5.86 20.27 7.52
N ARG A 416 -6.31 21.35 6.88
CA ARG A 416 -5.53 22.04 5.84
C ARG A 416 -4.18 22.53 6.40
N GLN A 417 -3.08 22.04 5.84
CA GLN A 417 -1.70 22.39 6.22
C GLN A 417 -1.09 23.42 5.26
N THR A 418 -1.34 23.27 3.95
CA THR A 418 -0.77 24.20 2.97
C THR A 418 -1.49 25.55 2.99
N ILE A 419 -0.76 26.62 3.28
CA ILE A 419 -1.24 28.00 3.15
C ILE A 419 -1.03 28.46 1.70
N ASN A 420 -2.09 28.41 0.89
CA ASN A 420 -2.05 28.94 -0.48
C ASN A 420 -2.02 30.47 -0.45
N LYS A 421 -1.02 31.08 -1.09
CA LYS A 421 -0.92 32.53 -1.25
C LYS A 421 -1.71 33.02 -2.47
N GLY A 422 -2.15 34.27 -2.44
CA GLY A 422 -2.80 34.94 -3.57
C GLY A 422 -4.29 35.22 -3.35
N LYS A 423 -4.92 35.88 -4.33
CA LYS A 423 -6.32 36.32 -4.26
C LYS A 423 -7.31 35.38 -4.99
N THR A 424 -6.81 34.35 -5.67
CA THR A 424 -7.61 33.50 -6.57
C THR A 424 -7.57 32.02 -6.17
N SER A 425 -8.66 31.32 -6.50
CA SER A 425 -8.88 29.90 -6.25
C SER A 425 -9.79 29.27 -7.32
N TYR A 426 -9.77 29.82 -8.52
CA TYR A 426 -10.62 29.38 -9.64
C TYR A 426 -9.90 29.61 -10.98
N SER A 427 -10.35 28.94 -12.03
CA SER A 427 -9.85 29.09 -13.41
C SER A 427 -11.04 29.02 -14.38
N PRO A 428 -11.06 29.84 -15.46
CA PRO A 428 -10.07 30.85 -15.77
C PRO A 428 -10.16 32.09 -14.88
N ASN A 429 -9.05 32.78 -14.62
CA ASN A 429 -9.03 34.01 -13.82
C ASN A 429 -8.07 35.08 -14.38
N ALA A 430 -8.47 36.36 -14.39
CA ALA A 430 -7.58 37.46 -14.81
C ALA A 430 -6.74 38.03 -13.65
N LEU A 431 -7.27 37.98 -12.42
CA LEU A 431 -6.64 38.57 -11.22
C LEU A 431 -5.30 37.91 -10.85
N GLY A 432 -5.13 36.63 -11.18
CA GLY A 432 -3.89 35.88 -11.01
C GLY A 432 -3.26 35.46 -12.32
N GLN A 433 -3.52 36.19 -13.43
CA GLN A 433 -2.96 35.88 -14.76
C GLN A 433 -3.22 34.43 -15.21
N ASN A 434 -4.32 33.84 -14.75
CA ASN A 434 -4.72 32.47 -14.97
C ASN A 434 -3.78 31.39 -14.40
N ASP A 435 -2.97 31.75 -13.40
CA ASP A 435 -2.17 30.79 -12.64
C ASP A 435 -2.97 30.09 -11.52
N PRO A 436 -2.61 28.84 -11.14
CA PRO A 436 -1.65 27.98 -11.84
C PRO A 436 -2.17 27.55 -13.22
N ARG A 437 -1.33 27.68 -14.25
CA ARG A 437 -1.69 27.38 -15.63
C ARG A 437 -1.90 25.88 -15.89
N GLN A 438 -2.78 25.55 -16.83
CA GLN A 438 -2.90 24.19 -17.37
C GLN A 438 -1.66 23.84 -18.21
N ALA A 439 -1.16 22.61 -18.09
CA ALA A 439 -0.09 22.09 -18.93
C ALA A 439 -0.65 21.50 -20.23
N LYS A 440 -0.02 21.77 -21.37
CA LYS A 440 -0.35 21.08 -22.64
C LYS A 440 0.13 19.63 -22.59
N ALA A 441 -0.44 18.77 -23.43
CA ALA A 441 0.03 17.39 -23.61
C ALA A 441 1.52 17.32 -23.97
N SER A 442 2.01 18.25 -24.81
CA SER A 442 3.43 18.38 -25.19
C SER A 442 4.35 18.85 -24.05
N GLU A 443 3.78 19.36 -22.96
CA GLU A 443 4.50 19.81 -21.76
C GLU A 443 4.40 18.79 -20.61
N GLY A 444 3.92 17.57 -20.89
CA GLY A 444 3.71 16.52 -19.87
C GLY A 444 2.33 16.56 -19.20
N GLY A 445 1.39 17.36 -19.70
CA GLY A 445 -0.01 17.31 -19.24
C GLY A 445 -0.63 15.93 -19.51
N PHE A 446 -1.34 15.38 -18.52
CA PHE A 446 -2.03 14.10 -18.66
C PHE A 446 -3.12 14.18 -19.75
N THR A 447 -3.23 13.14 -20.56
CA THR A 447 -4.26 12.97 -21.58
C THR A 447 -4.73 11.53 -21.58
N THR A 448 -6.04 11.31 -21.52
CA THR A 448 -6.62 9.99 -21.71
C THR A 448 -6.46 9.54 -23.15
N TYR A 449 -6.08 8.28 -23.36
CA TYR A 449 -6.04 7.64 -24.66
C TYR A 449 -7.44 7.69 -25.30
N PRO A 450 -7.57 8.17 -26.55
CA PRO A 450 -8.87 8.35 -27.20
C PRO A 450 -9.46 7.01 -27.70
N GLU A 451 -9.70 6.07 -26.79
CA GLU A 451 -10.33 4.78 -27.08
C GLU A 451 -11.69 4.96 -27.78
N ARG A 452 -11.95 4.16 -28.80
CA ARG A 452 -13.22 4.20 -29.52
C ARG A 452 -14.31 3.49 -28.71
N ILE A 453 -15.29 4.26 -28.24
CA ILE A 453 -16.48 3.71 -27.56
C ILE A 453 -17.66 3.69 -28.53
N SER A 454 -18.19 2.50 -28.84
CA SER A 454 -19.42 2.29 -29.62
C SER A 454 -20.35 1.35 -28.87
N ALA A 455 -21.25 1.91 -28.05
CA ALA A 455 -22.07 1.12 -27.14
C ALA A 455 -23.40 1.82 -26.77
N GLY A 456 -24.36 1.04 -26.29
CA GLY A 456 -25.56 1.51 -25.58
C GLY A 456 -25.37 1.42 -24.05
N LYS A 457 -26.15 2.19 -23.29
CA LYS A 457 -26.11 2.13 -21.81
C LYS A 457 -26.83 0.88 -21.32
N ILE A 458 -26.10 -0.03 -20.68
CA ILE A 458 -26.63 -1.31 -20.17
C ILE A 458 -26.04 -1.65 -18.79
N ARG A 459 -26.69 -2.59 -18.09
CA ARG A 459 -26.10 -3.34 -16.98
C ARG A 459 -26.10 -4.81 -17.36
N ALA A 460 -24.98 -5.31 -17.88
CA ALA A 460 -24.82 -6.69 -18.30
C ALA A 460 -23.34 -7.08 -18.22
N ARG A 461 -23.07 -8.37 -17.97
CA ARG A 461 -21.72 -8.94 -18.09
C ARG A 461 -21.42 -9.27 -19.55
N SER A 462 -20.19 -9.01 -19.99
CA SER A 462 -19.76 -9.42 -21.33
C SER A 462 -19.84 -10.93 -21.47
N LYS A 463 -20.24 -11.43 -22.64
CA LYS A 463 -20.26 -12.87 -22.90
C LYS A 463 -18.88 -13.51 -22.88
N SER A 464 -17.84 -12.74 -23.24
CA SER A 464 -16.43 -13.18 -23.20
C SER A 464 -15.93 -13.50 -21.78
N PHE A 465 -16.66 -13.09 -20.74
CA PHE A 465 -16.33 -13.33 -19.34
C PHE A 465 -16.97 -14.62 -18.80
N PHE A 466 -17.85 -15.29 -19.57
CA PHE A 466 -18.55 -16.53 -19.17
C PHE A 466 -17.71 -17.80 -19.41
N ASP A 467 -16.42 -17.72 -19.14
CA ASP A 467 -15.54 -18.86 -18.99
C ASP A 467 -14.99 -18.85 -17.56
N HIS A 468 -15.46 -19.78 -16.73
CA HIS A 468 -15.17 -19.77 -15.30
C HIS A 468 -14.19 -20.86 -14.87
N PHE A 469 -13.97 -21.86 -15.73
CA PHE A 469 -13.31 -23.10 -15.32
C PHE A 469 -12.05 -23.42 -16.13
N SER A 470 -11.85 -22.84 -17.32
CA SER A 470 -10.69 -23.17 -18.16
C SER A 470 -9.36 -22.90 -17.46
N GLN A 471 -9.21 -21.74 -16.81
CA GLN A 471 -8.00 -21.35 -16.10
C GLN A 471 -7.95 -21.85 -14.64
N ALA A 472 -9.07 -22.36 -14.11
CA ALA A 472 -9.08 -23.03 -12.82
C ALA A 472 -8.52 -24.46 -12.92
N ARG A 473 -8.67 -25.09 -14.09
CA ARG A 473 -8.13 -26.41 -14.42
C ARG A 473 -6.64 -26.34 -14.73
#